data_AF-A0A536FJH7-F1
#
_entry.id   AF-A0A536FJH7-F1
#
_cell.length_a   1.000
_cell.length_b   1.000
_cell.length_c   1.000
_cell.angle_alpha   90.00
_cell.angle_beta   90.00
_cell.angle_gamma   90.00
#
_symmetry.space_group_name_H-M   'P 1'
#
loop_
_entity.id
_entity.type
_entity.pdbx_description
1 polymer ?
#
loop_
_entity_poly.entity_id
_entity_poly.type
_entity_poly.pdbx_seq_one_letter_code
_entity_poly.pdbx_strand_id
1 'polypeptide(L)'
;MPRRSGGLFLLLVQTGLVRTSRLEAFSDGVFAIAATLLVLELRVPPETTDLPAALLRLWPAYAAYLVSFLTIGIIWVNHHTLLEHCRRVDRRFLYLNLLLLVAVGIVPFPTALVDQYILSERGATAALVVYGLGAVLIAMAFTGVFLYATHDQRLVG
;
A
#
# COMPACT_ATOMS: atom_id res chain seq x y z
N MET A 1 2.87 19.28 -54.17
CA MET A 1 2.41 19.94 -52.92
C MET A 1 2.44 18.93 -51.78
N PRO A 2 3.00 19.24 -50.59
CA PRO A 2 3.34 18.23 -49.58
C PRO A 2 2.29 18.00 -48.47
N ARG A 3 2.11 16.71 -48.14
CA ARG A 3 1.79 16.06 -46.84
C ARG A 3 1.27 16.91 -45.67
N ARG A 4 0.01 16.69 -45.25
CA ARG A 4 -0.51 16.95 -43.89
C ARG A 4 -1.64 15.97 -43.51
N SER A 5 -1.30 14.76 -43.08
CA SER A 5 -2.29 13.83 -42.48
C SER A 5 -1.73 12.95 -41.35
N GLY A 6 -0.46 13.10 -40.96
CA GLY A 6 0.15 12.33 -39.87
C GLY A 6 -0.03 12.92 -38.45
N GLY A 7 -0.56 14.14 -38.32
CA GLY A 7 -0.64 14.84 -37.03
C GLY A 7 -1.77 14.33 -36.11
N LEU A 8 -2.90 13.88 -36.68
CA LEU A 8 -4.06 13.46 -35.89
C LEU A 8 -3.83 12.12 -35.19
N PHE A 9 -3.08 11.21 -35.82
CA PHE A 9 -2.71 9.92 -35.23
C PHE A 9 -1.74 10.09 -34.05
N LEU A 10 -0.83 11.08 -34.11
CA LEU A 10 0.07 11.40 -33.00
C LEU A 10 -0.65 12.09 -31.83
N LEU A 11 -1.69 12.87 -32.09
CA LEU A 11 -2.54 13.48 -31.05
C LEU A 11 -3.39 12.45 -30.28
N LEU A 12 -3.84 11.38 -30.94
CA LEU A 12 -4.55 10.27 -30.28
C LEU A 12 -3.62 9.33 -29.49
N VAL A 13 -2.32 9.35 -29.76
CA VAL A 13 -1.32 8.59 -28.98
C VAL A 13 -0.84 9.37 -27.75
N GLN A 14 -1.03 10.70 -27.70
CA GLN A 14 -0.71 11.52 -26.54
C GLN A 14 -1.70 11.40 -25.36
N THR A 15 -2.80 10.66 -25.50
CA THR A 15 -3.86 10.57 -24.47
C THR A 15 -3.58 9.61 -23.30
N GLY A 16 -2.36 9.08 -23.16
CA GLY A 16 -2.04 8.03 -22.18
C GLY A 16 -1.11 8.41 -21.03
N LEU A 17 -0.52 9.61 -21.03
CA LEU A 17 0.53 9.99 -20.08
C LEU A 17 -0.04 10.87 -18.98
N VAL A 18 -0.10 10.33 -17.76
CA VAL A 18 -0.49 11.09 -16.57
C VAL A 18 0.76 11.70 -15.94
N ARG A 19 0.63 12.90 -15.36
CA ARG A 19 1.71 13.52 -14.58
C ARG A 19 1.99 12.68 -13.34
N THR A 20 3.25 12.26 -13.15
CA THR A 20 3.69 11.46 -12.00
C THR A 20 3.24 12.09 -10.68
N SER A 21 3.31 13.41 -10.54
CA SER A 21 2.91 14.13 -9.32
C SER A 21 1.46 13.94 -8.89
N ARG A 22 0.52 13.70 -9.83
CA ARG A 22 -0.88 13.41 -9.45
C ARG A 22 -1.05 11.99 -8.94
N LEU A 23 -0.29 11.05 -9.50
CA LEU A 23 -0.29 9.66 -9.07
C LEU A 23 0.35 9.52 -7.69
N GLU A 24 1.47 10.22 -7.49
CA GLU A 24 2.19 10.30 -6.22
C GLU A 24 1.27 10.85 -5.12
N ALA A 25 0.69 12.03 -5.31
CA ALA A 25 -0.23 12.62 -4.34
C ALA A 25 -1.44 11.74 -4.01
N PHE A 26 -1.99 11.03 -5.01
CA PHE A 26 -3.06 10.06 -4.77
C PHE A 26 -2.58 8.86 -3.95
N SER A 27 -1.40 8.34 -4.27
CA SER A 27 -0.79 7.21 -3.56
C SER A 27 -0.49 7.59 -2.11
N ASP A 28 0.15 8.73 -1.87
CA ASP A 28 0.44 9.27 -0.54
C ASP A 28 -0.83 9.38 0.31
N GLY A 29 -1.92 9.86 -0.29
CA GLY A 29 -3.21 9.92 0.38
C GLY A 29 -3.70 8.54 0.83
N VAL A 30 -3.58 7.52 -0.01
CA VAL A 30 -3.98 6.15 0.35
C VAL A 30 -3.06 5.54 1.42
N PHE A 31 -1.74 5.71 1.30
CA PHE A 31 -0.78 5.26 2.30
C PHE A 31 -1.05 5.91 3.66
N ALA A 32 -1.28 7.23 3.70
CA ALA A 32 -1.60 7.97 4.91
C ALA A 32 -2.92 7.52 5.54
N ILE A 33 -3.97 7.28 4.75
CA ILE A 33 -5.24 6.76 5.26
C ILE A 33 -5.04 5.35 5.83
N ALA A 34 -4.37 4.44 5.11
CA ALA A 34 -4.13 3.09 5.60
C ALA A 34 -3.34 3.08 6.93
N ALA A 35 -2.31 3.93 7.03
CA ALA A 35 -1.53 4.08 8.25
C ALA A 35 -2.34 4.64 9.42
N THR A 36 -3.23 5.61 9.16
CA THR A 36 -4.10 6.18 10.22
C THR A 36 -5.20 5.23 10.63
N LEU A 37 -5.75 4.40 9.73
CA LEU A 37 -6.71 3.37 10.10
C LEU A 37 -6.13 2.34 11.07
N LEU A 38 -4.83 2.06 11.01
CA LEU A 38 -4.19 1.15 11.98
C LEU A 38 -4.31 1.64 13.43
N VAL A 39 -4.18 2.95 13.67
CA VAL A 39 -4.28 3.46 15.05
C VAL A 39 -5.70 3.35 15.60
N LEU A 40 -6.71 3.36 14.72
CA LEU A 40 -8.11 3.17 15.11
C LEU A 40 -8.42 1.74 15.57
N GLU A 41 -7.58 0.76 15.19
CA GLU A 41 -7.70 -0.61 15.68
C GLU A 41 -7.11 -0.79 17.08
N LEU A 42 -6.33 0.17 17.59
CA LEU A 42 -5.90 0.17 18.99
C LEU A 42 -7.06 0.58 19.91
N ARG A 43 -7.82 -0.42 20.35
CA ARG A 43 -9.02 -0.23 21.17
C ARG A 43 -8.65 0.02 22.63
N VAL A 44 -9.30 1.02 23.21
CA VAL A 44 -9.24 1.27 24.66
C VAL A 44 -9.88 0.08 25.39
N PRO A 45 -9.28 -0.43 26.48
CA PRO A 45 -9.87 -1.52 27.23
C PRO A 45 -11.22 -1.07 27.83
N PRO A 46 -12.21 -1.97 27.93
CA PRO A 46 -13.48 -1.65 28.59
C PRO A 46 -13.25 -1.25 30.06
N GLU A 47 -14.27 -0.63 30.68
CA GLU A 47 -14.18 -0.17 32.07
C GLU A 47 -13.61 -1.27 33.00
N THR A 48 -12.55 -0.91 33.73
CA THR A 48 -11.77 -1.83 34.56
C THR A 48 -11.33 -1.13 35.83
N THR A 49 -11.30 -1.86 36.94
CA THR A 49 -10.77 -1.39 38.22
C THR A 49 -9.24 -1.31 38.24
N ASP A 50 -8.57 -2.03 37.32
CA ASP A 50 -7.11 -2.06 37.17
C ASP A 50 -6.72 -1.72 35.72
N LEU A 51 -6.64 -0.41 35.44
CA LEU A 51 -6.23 0.11 34.14
C LEU A 51 -4.78 -0.24 33.77
N PRO A 52 -3.77 -0.13 34.66
CA PRO A 52 -2.40 -0.52 34.34
C PRO A 52 -2.27 -1.96 33.84
N ALA A 53 -2.88 -2.94 34.52
CA ALA A 53 -2.83 -4.33 34.08
C ALA A 53 -3.58 -4.54 32.75
N ALA A 54 -4.69 -3.84 32.53
CA ALA A 54 -5.43 -3.90 31.28
C ALA A 54 -4.62 -3.37 30.09
N LEU A 55 -3.90 -2.26 30.27
CA LEU A 55 -3.01 -1.70 29.24
C LEU A 55 -1.84 -2.65 28.91
N LEU A 56 -1.25 -3.30 29.91
CA LEU A 56 -0.20 -4.29 29.67
C LEU A 56 -0.70 -5.51 28.88
N ARG A 57 -1.96 -5.90 29.04
CA ARG A 57 -2.57 -7.00 28.27
C ARG A 57 -2.80 -6.67 26.79
N LEU A 58 -2.80 -5.39 26.41
CA LEU A 58 -2.92 -4.92 25.03
C LEU A 58 -1.60 -4.95 24.24
N TRP A 59 -0.52 -5.49 24.82
CA TRP A 59 0.76 -5.60 24.12
C TRP A 59 0.69 -6.25 22.71
N PRO A 60 -0.17 -7.26 22.43
CA PRO A 60 -0.26 -7.83 21.08
C PRO A 60 -0.82 -6.81 20.08
N ALA A 61 -1.77 -5.96 20.51
CA ALA A 61 -2.32 -4.87 19.72
C ALA A 61 -1.22 -3.88 19.32
N TYR A 62 -0.39 -3.47 20.28
CA TYR A 62 0.73 -2.55 20.06
C TYR A 62 1.75 -3.12 19.08
N ALA A 63 2.08 -4.41 19.22
CA ALA A 63 3.01 -5.11 18.33
C ALA A 63 2.44 -5.23 16.90
N ALA A 64 1.19 -5.67 16.76
CA ALA A 64 0.52 -5.79 15.47
C ALA A 64 0.43 -4.42 14.76
N TYR A 65 0.02 -3.38 15.49
CA TYR A 65 0.00 -2.00 15.01
C TYR A 65 1.38 -1.57 14.50
N LEU A 66 2.43 -1.72 15.32
CA LEU A 66 3.76 -1.23 14.99
C LEU A 66 4.34 -1.93 13.76
N VAL A 67 4.23 -3.26 13.69
CA VAL A 67 4.73 -4.04 12.56
C VAL A 67 4.00 -3.65 11.28
N SER A 68 2.68 -3.50 11.33
CA SER A 68 1.88 -3.09 10.16
C SER A 68 2.17 -1.66 9.75
N PHE A 69 2.32 -0.72 10.69
CA PHE A 69 2.66 0.66 10.39
C PHE A 69 4.03 0.76 9.70
N LEU A 70 5.03 0.05 10.24
CA LEU A 70 6.36 -0.03 9.63
C LEU A 70 6.30 -0.67 8.25
N THR A 71 5.48 -1.71 8.06
CA THR A 71 5.29 -2.35 6.75
C THR A 71 4.74 -1.35 5.72
N ILE A 72 3.66 -0.63 6.06
CA ILE A 72 3.11 0.42 5.20
C ILE A 72 4.16 1.48 4.91
N GLY A 73 4.88 1.95 5.93
CA GLY A 73 5.91 2.97 5.80
C GLY A 73 7.08 2.56 4.91
N ILE A 74 7.59 1.32 5.04
CA ILE A 74 8.66 0.79 4.19
C ILE A 74 8.21 0.70 2.73
N ILE A 75 7.00 0.21 2.49
CA ILE A 75 6.44 0.14 1.13
C ILE A 75 6.24 1.53 0.56
N TRP A 76 5.79 2.49 1.36
CA TRP A 76 5.66 3.89 0.97
C TRP A 76 7.02 4.50 0.61
N VAL A 77 8.07 4.32 1.43
CA VAL A 77 9.42 4.81 1.12
C VAL A 77 9.91 4.22 -0.19
N ASN A 78 9.80 2.90 -0.37
CA ASN A 78 10.24 2.23 -1.59
C ASN A 78 9.45 2.71 -2.82
N HIS A 79 8.15 2.98 -2.66
CA HIS A 79 7.28 3.50 -3.71
C HIS A 79 7.62 4.94 -4.08
N HIS A 80 7.84 5.80 -3.09
CA HIS A 80 8.25 7.19 -3.27
C HIS A 80 9.58 7.27 -4.02
N THR A 81 10.61 6.54 -3.56
CA THR A 81 11.90 6.45 -4.25
C THR A 81 11.74 5.95 -5.69
N LEU A 82 10.85 4.99 -5.95
CA LEU A 82 10.61 4.52 -7.32
C LEU A 82 9.98 5.61 -8.21
N LEU A 83 9.00 6.35 -7.69
CA LEU A 83 8.31 7.41 -8.44
C LEU A 83 9.19 8.64 -8.69
N GLU A 84 10.11 8.97 -7.80
CA GLU A 84 11.10 10.04 -8.01
C GLU A 84 11.93 9.83 -9.30
N HIS A 85 12.17 8.58 -9.67
CA HIS A 85 12.91 8.21 -10.89
C HIS A 85 12.01 8.14 -12.15
N CYS A 86 10.69 8.30 -12.01
CA CYS A 86 9.72 8.16 -13.11
C CYS A 86 9.25 9.54 -13.64
N ARG A 87 9.73 9.96 -14.82
CA ARG A 87 9.34 11.26 -15.41
C ARG A 87 7.92 11.28 -15.97
N ARG A 88 7.42 10.14 -16.45
CA ARG A 88 6.07 9.98 -16.98
C ARG A 88 5.56 8.59 -16.63
N VAL A 89 4.25 8.44 -16.49
CA VAL A 89 3.60 7.14 -16.25
C VAL A 89 2.55 6.87 -17.31
N ASP A 90 2.47 5.62 -17.76
CA ASP A 90 1.45 5.16 -18.69
C ASP A 90 0.28 4.48 -17.98
N ARG A 91 -0.75 4.10 -18.75
CA ARG A 91 -1.97 3.51 -18.21
C ARG A 91 -1.77 2.15 -17.55
N ARG A 92 -0.78 1.35 -17.96
CA ARG A 92 -0.52 0.03 -17.36
C ARG A 92 0.10 0.20 -15.98
N PHE A 93 1.06 1.12 -15.86
CA PHE A 93 1.64 1.49 -14.58
C PHE A 93 0.57 1.96 -13.59
N LEU A 94 -0.41 2.76 -14.04
CA LEU A 94 -1.52 3.20 -13.19
C LEU A 94 -2.33 2.03 -12.60
N TYR A 95 -2.62 0.99 -13.39
CA TYR A 95 -3.36 -0.17 -12.89
C TYR A 95 -2.52 -1.02 -11.91
N LEU A 96 -1.22 -1.18 -12.16
CA LEU A 96 -0.32 -1.84 -11.22
C LEU A 96 -0.21 -1.06 -9.90
N ASN A 97 -0.13 0.28 -9.99
CA ASN A 97 -0.15 1.15 -8.82
C ASN A 97 -1.45 1.00 -8.05
N LEU A 98 -2.61 0.98 -8.72
CA LEU A 98 -3.89 0.76 -8.06
C LEU A 98 -3.95 -0.60 -7.33
N LEU A 99 -3.39 -1.66 -7.91
CA LEU A 99 -3.31 -2.96 -7.25
C LEU A 99 -2.45 -2.90 -5.97
N LEU A 100 -1.31 -2.20 -6.02
CA LEU A 100 -0.48 -1.95 -4.83
C LEU A 100 -1.26 -1.18 -3.76
N LEU A 101 -1.97 -0.12 -4.15
CA LEU A 101 -2.76 0.70 -3.23
C LEU A 101 -3.92 -0.07 -2.60
N VAL A 102 -4.58 -0.97 -3.34
CA VAL A 102 -5.58 -1.89 -2.77
C VAL A 102 -4.91 -2.81 -1.75
N ALA A 103 -3.79 -3.43 -2.10
CA ALA A 103 -3.07 -4.35 -1.20
C ALA A 103 -2.63 -3.66 0.10
N VAL A 104 -2.13 -2.43 0.03
CA VAL A 104 -1.80 -1.61 1.20
C VAL A 104 -3.05 -1.21 1.98
N GLY A 105 -4.11 -0.82 1.28
CA GLY A 105 -5.38 -0.41 1.89
C GLY A 105 -6.06 -1.50 2.71
N ILE A 106 -5.81 -2.80 2.41
CA ILE A 106 -6.39 -3.89 3.22
C ILE A 106 -5.62 -4.15 4.52
N VAL A 107 -4.38 -3.67 4.68
CA VAL A 107 -3.50 -3.99 5.83
C VAL A 107 -4.15 -3.80 7.21
N PRO A 108 -5.02 -2.80 7.46
CA PRO A 108 -5.71 -2.68 8.74
C PRO A 108 -6.51 -3.93 9.13
N PHE A 109 -7.15 -4.59 8.16
CA PHE A 109 -8.00 -5.76 8.43
C PHE A 109 -7.21 -6.96 8.98
N PRO A 110 -6.15 -7.48 8.33
CA PRO A 110 -5.34 -8.55 8.90
C PRO A 110 -4.66 -8.15 10.22
N THR A 111 -4.32 -6.87 10.39
CA THR A 111 -3.74 -6.38 11.65
C THR A 111 -4.73 -6.54 12.81
N ALA A 112 -5.98 -6.15 12.61
CA ALA A 112 -7.05 -6.34 13.60
C ALA A 112 -7.33 -7.82 13.90
N LEU A 113 -7.18 -8.71 12.90
CA LEU A 113 -7.28 -10.15 13.15
C LEU A 113 -6.16 -10.65 14.05
N VAL A 114 -4.92 -10.20 13.83
CA VAL A 114 -3.79 -10.57 14.68
C VAL A 114 -4.02 -10.04 16.10
N ASP A 115 -4.37 -8.77 16.26
CA ASP A 115 -4.71 -8.20 17.57
C ASP A 115 -5.72 -9.08 18.35
N GLN A 116 -6.85 -9.42 17.72
CA GLN A 116 -7.93 -10.14 18.40
C GLN A 116 -7.64 -11.62 18.66
N TYR A 117 -6.89 -12.30 17.77
CA TYR A 117 -6.83 -13.76 17.76
C TYR A 117 -5.44 -14.34 17.99
N ILE A 118 -4.36 -13.55 18.04
CA ILE A 118 -2.99 -14.07 18.16
C ILE A 118 -2.73 -14.87 19.45
N LEU A 119 -3.45 -14.55 20.53
CA LEU A 119 -3.38 -15.27 21.80
C LEU A 119 -4.46 -16.37 21.95
N SER A 120 -5.31 -16.56 20.93
CA SER A 120 -6.38 -17.56 20.96
C SER A 120 -5.87 -18.93 20.45
N GLU A 121 -6.24 -20.02 21.12
CA GLU A 121 -5.77 -21.37 20.76
C GLU A 121 -6.21 -21.83 19.36
N ARG A 122 -7.38 -21.36 18.89
CA ARG A 122 -7.97 -21.79 17.61
C ARG A 122 -7.87 -20.75 16.50
N GLY A 123 -7.76 -19.46 16.84
CA GLY A 123 -7.79 -18.36 15.87
C GLY A 123 -6.41 -17.85 15.43
N ALA A 124 -5.36 -18.09 16.22
CA ALA A 124 -4.03 -17.54 15.95
C ALA A 124 -3.48 -17.93 14.57
N THR A 125 -3.60 -19.21 14.20
CA THR A 125 -3.12 -19.70 12.90
C THR A 125 -3.86 -19.03 11.73
N ALA A 126 -5.19 -18.92 11.82
CA ALA A 126 -5.97 -18.28 10.75
C ALA A 126 -5.61 -16.79 10.61
N ALA A 127 -5.48 -16.07 11.72
CA ALA A 127 -5.09 -14.65 11.72
C ALA A 127 -3.71 -14.43 11.07
N LEU A 128 -2.71 -15.25 11.44
CA LEU A 128 -1.37 -15.18 10.86
C LEU A 128 -1.33 -15.57 9.39
N VAL A 129 -2.13 -16.56 8.96
CA VAL A 129 -2.25 -16.92 7.53
C VAL A 129 -2.82 -15.75 6.73
N VAL A 130 -3.89 -15.12 7.20
CA VAL A 130 -4.49 -13.96 6.53
C VAL A 130 -3.51 -12.79 6.48
N TYR A 131 -2.79 -12.54 7.58
CA TYR A 131 -1.73 -11.52 7.63
C TYR A 131 -0.62 -11.80 6.61
N GLY A 132 -0.11 -13.03 6.58
CA GLY A 132 0.94 -13.47 5.65
C GLY A 132 0.50 -13.37 4.19
N LEU A 133 -0.73 -13.76 3.87
CA LEU A 133 -1.29 -13.62 2.51
C LEU A 133 -1.38 -12.14 2.10
N GLY A 134 -1.77 -11.26 3.02
CA GLY A 134 -1.75 -9.81 2.78
C GLY A 134 -0.34 -9.30 2.48
N ALA A 135 0.66 -9.71 3.27
CA ALA A 135 2.06 -9.34 3.05
C ALA A 135 2.60 -9.85 1.71
N VAL A 136 2.27 -11.09 1.33
CA VAL A 136 2.64 -11.66 0.01
C VAL A 136 1.97 -10.89 -1.12
N LEU A 137 0.69 -10.52 -0.99
CA LEU A 137 -0.01 -9.72 -1.98
C LEU A 137 0.65 -8.36 -2.19
N ILE A 138 1.04 -7.68 -1.09
CA ILE A 138 1.78 -6.41 -1.15
C ILE A 138 3.12 -6.60 -1.85
N ALA A 139 3.88 -7.64 -1.48
CA ALA A 139 5.17 -7.94 -2.10
C ALA A 139 5.02 -8.19 -3.62
N MET A 140 4.06 -9.02 -4.03
CA MET A 140 3.77 -9.28 -5.45
C MET A 140 3.37 -8.02 -6.21
N ALA A 141 2.47 -7.20 -5.63
CA ALA A 141 2.04 -5.96 -6.26
C ALA A 141 3.20 -4.97 -6.41
N PHE A 142 4.01 -4.80 -5.36
CA PHE A 142 5.19 -3.94 -5.39
C PHE A 142 6.22 -4.45 -6.40
N THR A 143 6.51 -5.75 -6.44
CA THR A 143 7.39 -6.35 -7.44
C THR A 143 6.87 -6.11 -8.85
N GLY A 144 5.56 -6.21 -9.10
CA GLY A 144 4.96 -5.89 -10.40
C GLY A 144 5.21 -4.44 -10.82
N VAL A 145 5.00 -3.48 -9.91
CA VAL A 145 5.28 -2.05 -10.14
C VAL A 145 6.77 -1.82 -10.40
N PHE A 146 7.64 -2.40 -9.58
CA PHE A 146 9.09 -2.27 -9.68
C PHE A 146 9.65 -2.85 -10.99
N LEU A 147 9.26 -4.07 -11.35
CA LEU A 147 9.70 -4.71 -12.59
C LEU A 147 9.22 -3.93 -13.82
N TYR A 148 7.99 -3.41 -13.79
CA TYR A 148 7.49 -2.57 -14.89
C TYR A 148 8.30 -1.29 -15.04
N ALA A 149 8.55 -0.59 -13.93
CA ALA A 149 9.31 0.67 -13.93
C ALA A 149 10.76 0.50 -14.37
N THR A 150 11.41 -0.60 -14.00
CA THR A 150 12.83 -0.85 -14.30
C THR A 150 13.06 -1.48 -15.68
N HIS A 151 12.11 -2.26 -16.20
CA HIS A 151 12.22 -2.88 -17.52
C HIS A 151 11.90 -1.89 -18.65
N ASP A 152 11.03 -0.89 -18.43
CA ASP A 152 10.69 0.10 -19.45
C ASP A 152 11.49 1.41 -19.27
N GLN A 153 12.65 1.48 -19.93
CA GLN A 153 13.53 2.66 -19.98
C GLN A 153 12.86 3.92 -20.56
N ARG A 154 11.58 3.84 -20.98
CA ARG A 154 10.79 4.99 -21.43
C ARG A 154 10.30 5.89 -20.28
N LEU A 155 10.31 5.39 -19.04
CA LEU A 155 9.83 6.13 -17.87
C LEU A 155 10.97 6.79 -17.08
N VAL A 156 12.18 6.21 -17.16
CA VAL A 156 13.40 6.71 -16.54
C VAL A 156 14.12 7.62 -17.52
N GLY A 157 14.36 8.87 -17.14
CA GLY A 157 15.16 9.81 -17.92
C GLY A 157 15.37 11.12 -17.19
#